data_AF-A0A1H9HTG5-F1
#
_entry.id   AF-A0A1H9HTG5-F1
#
_cell.length_a   1.000
_cell.length_b   1.000
_cell.length_c   1.000
_cell.angle_alpha   90.00
_cell.angle_beta   90.00
_cell.angle_gamma   90.00
#
_symmetry.space_group_name_H-M   'P 1'
#
loop_
_entity.id
_entity.type
_entity.pdbx_description
1 polymer ?
#
loop_
_entity_poly.entity_id
_entity_poly.type
_entity_poly.pdbx_seq_one_letter_code
_entity_poly.pdbx_strand_id
1 'polypeptide(L)'
;AYLKARLEIYSSQSFREIKGIQGTWWEIGSSNSYIEQQNSNGISTTGKFPTTQVNISGATTLAAETTQDMTAGFEKAGFSISGGFGSKYYARKNINLSYEYSLY
;
A
#
# COMPACT_ATOMS: atom_id res chain seq x y z
N ALA A 1 -2.96 4.10 -4.59
CA ALA A 1 -2.78 2.72 -4.13
C ALA A 1 -3.15 2.66 -2.66
N TYR A 2 -3.72 1.54 -2.21
CA TYR A 2 -4.17 1.31 -0.84
C TYR A 2 -3.46 0.10 -0.28
N LEU A 3 -2.95 0.21 0.94
CA LEU A 3 -2.40 -0.91 1.68
C LEU A 3 -3.52 -1.55 2.50
N LYS A 4 -3.72 -2.86 2.35
CA LYS A 4 -4.77 -3.62 3.04
C LYS A 4 -4.16 -4.77 3.86
N ALA A 5 -4.89 -5.17 4.89
CA ALA A 5 -4.58 -6.33 5.70
C ALA A 5 -5.85 -7.12 6.02
N ARG A 6 -5.70 -8.43 6.17
CA ARG A 6 -6.72 -9.32 6.72
C ARG A 6 -6.25 -9.80 8.08
N LEU A 7 -7.04 -9.51 9.11
CA LEU A 7 -6.76 -9.91 10.49
C LEU A 7 -7.66 -11.07 10.90
N GLU A 8 -7.12 -11.98 11.69
CA GLU A 8 -7.91 -12.97 12.42
C GLU A 8 -8.24 -12.39 13.79
N ILE A 9 -9.53 -12.15 14.05
CA ILE A 9 -10.01 -11.50 15.27
C ILE A 9 -10.87 -12.50 16.04
N TYR A 10 -10.52 -12.73 17.31
CA TYR A 10 -11.38 -13.39 18.27
C TYR A 10 -12.14 -12.33 19.07
N SER A 11 -13.44 -12.55 19.28
CA SER A 11 -14.30 -11.63 20.02
C SER A 11 -15.31 -12.41 20.86
N SER A 12 -15.34 -12.15 22.17
CA SER A 12 -16.31 -12.71 23.11
C SER A 12 -16.70 -11.64 24.15
N GLN A 13 -17.97 -11.22 24.13
CA GLN A 13 -18.47 -10.10 24.94
C GLN A 13 -17.60 -8.83 24.75
N SER A 14 -17.05 -8.29 25.85
CA SER A 14 -16.16 -7.11 25.84
C SER A 14 -14.71 -7.44 25.51
N PHE A 15 -14.34 -8.72 25.46
CA PHE A 15 -12.98 -9.16 25.17
C PHE A 15 -12.78 -9.36 23.66
N ARG A 16 -11.78 -8.69 23.10
CA ARG A 16 -11.37 -8.82 21.69
C ARG A 16 -9.87 -8.92 21.61
N GLU A 17 -9.39 -9.76 20.71
CA GLU A 17 -7.96 -9.91 20.44
C GLU A 17 -7.73 -10.28 18.98
N ILE A 18 -6.60 -9.84 18.45
CA ILE A 18 -6.07 -10.20 17.15
C ILE A 18 -5.23 -11.46 17.37
N LYS A 19 -5.64 -12.58 16.77
CA LYS A 19 -4.94 -13.87 16.83
C LYS A 19 -3.79 -13.96 15.84
N GLY A 20 -3.88 -13.23 14.73
CA GLY A 20 -2.85 -13.22 13.71
C GLY A 20 -3.18 -12.30 12.54
N ILE A 21 -2.19 -12.13 11.66
CA ILE A 21 -2.32 -11.41 10.39
C ILE A 21 -2.31 -12.47 9.29
N GLN A 22 -3.45 -12.62 8.62
CA GLN A 22 -3.67 -13.66 7.61
C GLN A 22 -3.08 -13.27 6.24
N GLY A 23 -2.88 -11.96 6.01
CA GLY A 23 -2.22 -11.46 4.82
C GLY A 23 -2.24 -9.95 4.74
N THR A 24 -1.32 -9.40 3.95
CA THR A 24 -1.23 -7.99 3.60
C THR A 24 -1.03 -7.89 2.09
N TRP A 25 -1.63 -6.88 1.46
CA TRP A 25 -1.50 -6.68 0.02
C TRP A 25 -1.77 -5.23 -0.36
N TRP A 26 -1.33 -4.87 -1.57
CA TRP A 26 -1.66 -3.60 -2.18
C TRP A 26 -2.81 -3.72 -3.16
N GLU A 27 -3.62 -2.67 -3.24
CA GLU A 27 -4.73 -2.55 -4.17
C GLU A 27 -4.72 -1.19 -4.85
N ILE A 28 -5.31 -1.10 -6.04
CA ILE A 28 -5.34 0.12 -6.86
C ILE A 28 -6.79 0.51 -7.11
N GLY A 29 -7.09 1.80 -6.96
CA GLY A 29 -8.45 2.32 -7.17
C GLY A 29 -8.75 2.78 -8.60
N SER A 30 -7.80 2.69 -9.53
CA SER A 30 -7.96 3.20 -10.91
C SER A 30 -7.49 2.18 -11.93
N SER A 31 -8.28 1.98 -12.99
CA SER A 31 -8.02 1.04 -14.08
C SER A 31 -6.84 1.42 -14.96
N ASN A 32 -6.46 2.70 -14.99
CA ASN A 32 -5.42 3.23 -15.89
C ASN A 32 -4.04 3.30 -15.21
N SER A 33 -3.90 2.64 -14.06
CA SER A 33 -2.66 2.59 -13.28
C SER A 33 -2.42 1.17 -12.78
N TYR A 34 -1.16 0.81 -12.62
CA TYR A 34 -0.74 -0.49 -12.13
C TYR A 34 0.34 -0.35 -11.04
N ILE A 35 0.54 -1.42 -10.28
CA ILE A 35 1.54 -1.49 -9.21
C ILE A 35 2.80 -2.15 -9.75
N GLU A 36 3.94 -1.50 -9.54
CA GLU A 36 5.28 -2.06 -9.69
C GLU A 36 5.89 -2.28 -8.29
N GLN A 37 6.79 -3.27 -8.17
CA GLN A 37 7.67 -3.49 -7.00
C GLN A 37 6.98 -3.31 -5.65
N GLN A 38 6.10 -4.25 -5.28
CA GLN A 38 5.36 -4.18 -4.03
C GLN A 38 5.98 -5.02 -2.92
N ASN A 39 5.95 -4.48 -1.71
CA ASN A 39 6.10 -5.24 -0.48
C ASN A 39 5.05 -4.78 0.54
N SER A 40 4.65 -5.69 1.41
CA SER A 40 3.81 -5.36 2.55
C SER A 40 4.11 -6.31 3.69
N ASN A 41 3.97 -5.81 4.90
CA ASN A 41 4.20 -6.58 6.11
C ASN A 41 3.24 -6.12 7.20
N GLY A 42 2.94 -7.02 8.11
CA GLY A 42 2.17 -6.73 9.31
C GLY A 42 2.86 -7.31 10.53
N ILE A 43 2.94 -6.54 11.60
CA ILE A 43 3.53 -6.96 12.87
C ILE A 43 2.59 -6.66 14.03
N SER A 44 2.66 -7.50 15.07
CA SER A 44 2.13 -7.12 16.39
C SER A 44 2.98 -5.99 16.96
N THR A 45 2.37 -4.96 17.53
CA THR A 45 3.09 -3.86 18.20
C THR A 45 3.81 -4.32 19.47
N THR A 46 3.40 -5.46 20.04
CA THR A 46 4.06 -6.10 21.19
C THR A 46 5.02 -7.22 20.77
N GLY A 47 5.14 -7.50 19.46
CA GLY A 47 6.01 -8.54 18.91
C GLY A 47 5.47 -9.97 19.03
N LYS A 48 4.29 -10.18 19.62
CA LYS A 48 3.66 -11.50 19.77
C LYS A 48 2.16 -11.44 19.51
N PHE A 49 1.59 -12.59 19.13
CA PHE A 49 0.15 -12.81 19.12
C PHE A 49 -0.24 -13.74 20.28
N PRO A 50 -1.46 -13.62 20.84
CA PRO A 50 -2.46 -12.61 20.50
C PRO A 50 -2.07 -11.20 20.96
N THR A 51 -2.64 -10.18 20.32
CA THR A 51 -2.43 -8.76 20.63
C THR A 51 -3.72 -7.96 20.42
N THR A 52 -3.80 -6.74 20.93
CA THR A 52 -4.93 -5.83 20.68
C THR A 52 -4.65 -4.82 19.57
N GLN A 53 -3.39 -4.75 19.13
CA GLN A 53 -2.92 -3.74 18.19
C GLN A 53 -1.85 -4.31 17.27
N VAL A 54 -1.92 -3.92 16.00
CA VAL A 54 -0.95 -4.29 14.96
C VAL A 54 -0.54 -3.05 14.16
N ASN A 55 0.69 -3.05 13.65
CA ASN A 55 1.14 -2.09 12.65
C ASN A 55 1.24 -2.80 11.30
N ILE A 56 0.63 -2.21 10.28
CA ILE A 56 0.72 -2.65 8.90
C ILE A 56 1.52 -1.62 8.13
N SER A 57 2.52 -2.07 7.38
CA SER A 57 3.37 -1.19 6.57
C SER A 57 3.69 -1.81 5.23
N GLY A 58 4.06 -0.97 4.27
CA GLY A 58 4.47 -1.43 2.96
C GLY A 58 4.99 -0.30 2.09
N ALA A 59 5.65 -0.69 1.01
CA ALA A 59 6.11 0.16 -0.07
C ALA A 59 5.63 -0.39 -1.41
N THR A 60 5.30 0.52 -2.33
CA THR A 60 4.99 0.18 -3.73
C THR A 60 5.29 1.35 -4.65
N THR A 61 5.43 1.08 -5.94
CA THR A 61 5.48 2.10 -6.98
C THR A 61 4.16 2.10 -7.75
N LEU A 62 3.43 3.21 -7.72
CA LEU A 62 2.28 3.41 -8.60
C LEU A 62 2.77 3.91 -9.95
N ALA A 63 2.41 3.21 -11.02
CA ALA A 63 2.77 3.55 -12.39
C ALA A 63 1.52 3.80 -13.25
N ALA A 64 1.59 4.78 -14.15
CA ALA A 64 0.56 5.04 -15.16
C ALA A 64 1.21 5.49 -16.48
N GLU A 65 0.62 5.08 -17.60
CA GLU A 65 1.01 5.60 -18.92
C GLU A 65 0.53 7.06 -19.04
N THR A 66 1.37 7.91 -19.62
CA THR A 66 1.11 9.34 -19.81
C THR A 66 1.61 9.83 -21.16
N THR A 67 1.29 11.08 -21.50
CA THR A 67 1.71 11.73 -22.74
C THR A 67 2.82 12.75 -22.47
N GLN A 68 3.57 13.11 -23.52
CA GLN A 68 4.65 14.10 -23.43
C GLN A 68 4.18 15.43 -22.83
N ASP A 69 2.99 15.91 -23.23
CA ASP A 69 2.45 17.19 -22.77
C ASP A 69 2.11 17.22 -21.28
N MET A 70 1.83 16.06 -20.68
CA MET A 70 1.48 15.96 -19.25
C MET A 70 2.69 15.75 -18.34
N THR A 71 3.86 15.42 -18.89
CA THR A 71 5.07 15.06 -18.12
C THR A 71 5.47 16.15 -17.12
N ALA A 72 5.54 17.41 -17.53
CA ALA A 72 5.91 18.53 -16.65
C ALA A 72 4.96 18.71 -15.45
N GLY A 73 3.66 18.39 -15.61
CA GLY A 73 2.69 18.44 -14.52
C GLY A 73 2.91 17.31 -13.51
N PHE A 74 3.18 16.09 -14.00
CA PHE A 74 3.47 14.93 -13.16
C PHE A 74 4.80 15.08 -12.41
N GLU A 75 5.85 15.61 -13.05
CA GLU A 75 7.12 15.91 -12.39
C GLU A 75 6.93 16.90 -11.23
N LYS A 76 6.17 17.98 -11.45
CA LYS A 76 5.80 18.93 -10.38
C LYS A 76 5.01 18.28 -9.24
N ALA A 77 4.21 17.25 -9.53
CA ALA A 77 3.47 16.48 -8.53
C ALA A 77 4.31 15.38 -7.84
N GLY A 78 5.62 15.34 -8.13
CA GLY A 78 6.60 14.43 -7.53
C GLY A 78 6.61 13.03 -8.14
N PHE A 79 6.13 12.88 -9.38
CA PHE A 79 6.29 11.65 -10.13
C PHE A 79 7.62 11.67 -10.88
N SER A 80 8.31 10.53 -10.95
CA SER A 80 9.39 10.34 -11.89
C SER A 80 8.81 9.96 -13.26
N ILE A 81 9.35 10.56 -14.32
CA ILE A 81 8.96 10.25 -15.70
C ILE A 81 10.07 9.44 -16.35
N SER A 82 9.70 8.37 -17.06
CA SER A 82 10.61 7.67 -17.97
C SER A 82 9.97 7.53 -19.35
N GLY A 83 10.72 7.84 -20.40
CA GLY A 83 10.34 7.53 -21.77
C GLY A 83 10.60 6.06 -22.12
N GLY A 84 9.65 5.41 -22.78
CA GLY A 84 9.78 4.09 -23.39
C GLY A 84 9.94 4.16 -24.91
N PHE A 85 10.15 3.00 -25.55
CA PHE A 85 10.13 2.90 -27.02
C PHE A 85 8.75 3.27 -27.58
N GLY A 86 8.70 4.06 -28.66
CA GLY A 86 7.47 4.38 -29.39
C GLY A 86 6.61 5.49 -28.79
N SER A 87 7.21 6.56 -28.25
CA SER A 87 6.53 7.75 -27.71
C SER A 87 5.62 7.52 -26.49
N LYS A 88 5.79 6.39 -25.79
CA LYS A 88 5.09 6.11 -24.53
C LYS A 88 5.88 6.69 -23.35
N TYR A 89 5.21 7.44 -22.49
CA TYR A 89 5.79 7.95 -21.25
C TYR A 89 5.12 7.24 -20.07
N TYR A 90 5.86 7.03 -19.00
CA TYR A 90 5.34 6.44 -17.78
C TYR A 90 5.63 7.35 -16.60
N ALA A 91 4.58 7.74 -15.88
CA ALA A 91 4.69 8.46 -14.62
C ALA A 91 4.70 7.45 -13.47
N ARG A 92 5.69 7.54 -12.59
CA ARG A 92 5.86 6.66 -11.43
C ARG A 92 5.93 7.46 -10.15
N LYS A 93 5.31 6.94 -9.09
CA LYS A 93 5.42 7.51 -7.75
C LYS A 93 5.60 6.42 -6.72
N ASN A 94 6.67 6.54 -5.95
CA ASN A 94 6.90 5.68 -4.80
C ASN A 94 5.92 6.06 -3.70
N ILE A 95 5.26 5.06 -3.15
CA ILE A 95 4.27 5.20 -2.08
C ILE A 95 4.75 4.31 -0.93
N ASN A 96 4.95 4.94 0.23
CA ASN A 96 5.20 4.24 1.49
C ASN A 96 4.03 4.55 2.42
N LEU A 97 3.36 3.51 2.91
CA LEU A 97 2.28 3.66 3.87
C LEU A 97 2.57 2.82 5.11
N SER A 98 2.21 3.36 6.26
CA SER A 98 2.11 2.61 7.50
C SER A 98 0.87 3.08 8.23
N TYR A 99 0.13 2.15 8.81
CA TYR A 99 -0.99 2.45 9.68
C TYR A 99 -1.01 1.49 10.85
N GLU A 100 -1.59 1.96 11.94
CA GLU A 100 -1.84 1.17 13.13
C GLU A 100 -3.33 0.83 13.20
N TYR A 101 -3.62 -0.40 13.57
CA TYR A 101 -4.98 -0.83 13.87
C TYR A 101 -5.03 -1.30 15.32
N SER A 102 -5.89 -0.66 16.11
CA SER A 102 -6.21 -1.03 17.49
C SER A 102 -7.66 -1.51 17.56
N LEU A 103 -7.91 -2.54 18.36
CA LEU A 103 -9.26 -3.02 18.66
C LEU A 103 -10.04 -2.10 19.61
N TYR A 104 -9.34 -1.20 20.29
CA TYR A 104 -9.84 -0.28 21.31
C TYR A 104 -9.44 1.16 21.01
#